data_AF-U1S222-F1
#
_entry.id   AF-U1S222-F1
#
_cell.length_a   1.000
_cell.length_b   1.000
_cell.length_c   1.000
_cell.angle_alpha   90.00
_cell.angle_beta   90.00
_cell.angle_gamma   90.00
#
_symmetry.space_group_name_H-M   'P 1'
#
loop_
_entity.id
_entity.type
_entity.pdbx_description
1 polymer ?
#
loop_
_entity_poly.entity_id
_entity_poly.type
_entity_poly.pdbx_seq_one_letter_code
_entity_poly.pdbx_strand_id
1 'polypeptide(L)' 'MWEVLPLCGATPDGATGTPAVVIDMTPVRDRSGPARLLGVVPGRSKKVLKTWLAARDELWK' A
#
# COMPACT_ATOMS: atom_id res chain seq x y z
N MET A 1 -17.95 5.21 27.52
CA MET A 1 -18.39 6.22 26.55
C MET A 1 -17.16 6.72 25.80
N TRP A 2 -16.92 6.22 24.60
CA TRP A 2 -15.95 6.82 23.69
C TRP A 2 -16.71 7.08 22.40
N GLU A 3 -16.94 8.36 22.15
CA GLU A 3 -17.79 8.85 21.06
C GLU A 3 -17.04 8.69 19.73
N VAL A 4 -17.65 7.91 18.84
CA VAL A 4 -17.17 7.72 17.47
C VAL A 4 -17.81 8.80 16.60
N LEU A 5 -17.10 9.91 16.39
CA LEU A 5 -17.50 10.96 15.45
C LEU A 5 -17.23 10.54 13.99
N PRO A 6 -18.01 11.07 13.03
CA PRO A 6 -18.45 10.33 11.85
C PRO A 6 -17.32 10.12 10.85
N LEU A 7 -17.05 8.85 10.57
CA LEU A 7 -16.16 8.42 9.51
C LEU A 7 -16.69 9.00 8.18
N CYS A 8 -15.88 9.82 7.52
CA CYS A 8 -16.19 10.36 6.20
C CYS A 8 -16.66 9.24 5.26
N GLY A 9 -17.91 9.35 4.82
CA GLY A 9 -18.40 8.75 3.59
C GLY A 9 -18.64 7.24 3.67
N ALA A 10 -19.92 6.88 3.72
CA ALA A 10 -20.42 5.54 3.50
C ALA A 10 -19.77 4.85 2.28
N THR A 11 -19.38 3.59 2.46
CA THR A 11 -19.44 2.60 1.37
C THR A 11 -20.00 1.32 1.98
N PRO A 12 -21.20 0.88 1.59
CA PRO A 12 -21.70 -0.41 2.01
C PRO A 12 -20.97 -1.50 1.22
N ASP A 13 -20.73 -2.60 1.94
CA ASP A 13 -20.29 -3.92 1.48
C ASP A 13 -18.77 -4.18 1.31
N GLY A 14 -18.24 -5.01 2.21
CA GLY A 14 -17.13 -5.92 1.93
C GLY A 14 -15.73 -5.38 1.63
N ALA A 15 -15.32 -4.20 2.10
CA ALA A 15 -13.97 -3.69 1.84
C ALA A 15 -12.91 -4.24 2.84
N THR A 16 -12.40 -5.44 2.56
CA THR A 16 -11.09 -5.86 3.08
C THR A 16 -10.05 -4.84 2.61
N GLY A 17 -9.59 -3.96 3.50
CA GLY A 17 -8.60 -2.95 3.17
C GLY A 17 -7.37 -3.61 2.55
N THR A 18 -7.09 -3.34 1.27
CA THR A 18 -5.99 -4.03 0.56
C THR A 18 -4.69 -3.79 1.32
N PRO A 19 -3.99 -4.84 1.79
CA PRO A 19 -2.72 -4.66 2.48
C PRO A 19 -1.65 -4.14 1.49
N ALA A 20 -0.79 -3.22 1.94
CA ALA A 20 0.46 -2.90 1.24
C ALA A 20 1.53 -3.90 1.66
N VAL A 21 2.34 -4.36 0.71
CA VAL A 21 3.45 -5.29 0.94
C VAL A 21 4.74 -4.60 0.52
N VAL A 22 5.73 -4.54 1.40
CA VAL A 22 7.07 -4.00 1.11
C VAL A 22 8.03 -5.16 0.96
N ILE A 23 8.59 -5.33 -0.25
CA ILE A 23 9.50 -6.42 -0.59
C ILE A 23 10.88 -5.84 -0.89
N ASP A 24 11.90 -6.35 -0.20
CA ASP A 24 13.29 -6.11 -0.53
C ASP A 24 13.71 -6.98 -1.72
N MET A 25 14.13 -6.33 -2.80
CA MET A 25 14.63 -6.98 -4.01
C MET A 25 16.16 -6.95 -4.10
N THR A 26 16.86 -6.35 -3.15
CA THR A 26 18.32 -6.24 -3.14
C THR A 26 19.02 -7.60 -3.29
N PRO A 27 18.61 -8.67 -2.58
CA PRO A 27 19.26 -9.98 -2.72
C PRO A 27 19.12 -10.59 -4.11
N VAL A 28 18.00 -10.32 -4.80
CA VAL A 28 17.76 -10.79 -6.16
C VAL A 28 18.65 -10.05 -7.15
N ARG A 29 18.80 -8.73 -6.97
CA ARG A 29 19.67 -7.89 -7.81
C ARG A 29 21.14 -8.30 -7.66
N ASP A 30 21.58 -8.57 -6.43
CA ASP A 30 22.95 -8.93 -6.12
C ASP A 30 23.25 -10.43 -6.32
N ARG A 31 22.25 -11.22 -6.75
CA ARG A 31 22.32 -12.68 -6.86
C ARG A 31 22.79 -13.37 -5.57
N SER A 32 22.55 -12.74 -4.43
CA SER A 32 22.94 -13.22 -3.10
C SER A 32 21.82 -14.00 -2.41
N GLY A 33 20.60 -13.97 -2.97
CA GLY A 33 19.49 -14.78 -2.47
C GLY A 33 18.11 -14.36 -2.99
N PRO A 34 17.04 -14.95 -2.46
CA PRO A 34 15.67 -14.61 -2.83
C PRO A 34 15.24 -13.27 -2.24
N ALA A 35 14.21 -12.67 -2.83
CA ALA A 35 13.55 -11.48 -2.29
C ALA A 35 12.98 -11.77 -0.90
N ARG A 36 12.90 -10.73 -0.07
CA ARG A 36 12.49 -10.84 1.33
C ARG A 36 11.35 -9.88 1.64
N LEU A 37 10.35 -10.37 2.38
CA LEU A 37 9.25 -9.53 2.86
C LEU A 37 9.74 -8.70 4.06
N LEU A 38 9.73 -7.38 3.94
CA LEU A 38 10.11 -6.48 5.03
C LEU A 38 8.92 -6.07 5.90
N GLY A 39 7.71 -6.05 5.35
CA GLY A 39 6.53 -5.70 6.13
C GLY A 39 5.23 -5.69 5.34
N VAL A 40 4.13 -5.85 6.08
CA VAL A 40 2.76 -5.75 5.57
C VAL A 40 2.06 -4.64 6.34
N VAL A 41 1.56 -3.62 5.64
CA VAL A 41 0.85 -2.49 6.24
C VAL A 41 -0.63 -2.54 5.84
N PRO A 42 -1.55 -2.84 6.77
CA PRO A 42 -2.96 -2.89 6.47
C PRO A 42 -3.54 -1.48 6.17
N GLY A 43 -4.52 -1.42 5.25
CA GLY A 43 -5.45 -0.29 5.16
C GLY A 43 -4.94 1.03 4.56
N ARG A 44 -3.73 1.12 3.98
CA ARG A 44 -3.20 2.39 3.41
C ARG A 44 -2.77 2.31 1.94
N SER A 45 -2.66 1.11 1.36
CA SER A 45 -2.03 0.87 0.06
C SER A 45 -2.71 1.62 -1.08
N LYS A 46 -4.04 1.53 -1.20
CA LYS A 46 -4.80 2.07 -2.33
C LYS A 46 -4.70 3.59 -2.45
N LYS A 47 -4.75 4.32 -1.33
CA LYS A 47 -4.68 5.79 -1.33
C LYS A 47 -3.26 6.27 -1.63
N VAL A 48 -2.28 5.70 -0.94
CA VAL A 48 -0.86 6.07 -1.11
C VAL A 48 -0.37 5.75 -2.53
N LEU A 49 -0.72 4.58 -3.07
CA LEU A 49 -0.35 4.20 -4.43
C LEU A 49 -0.96 5.13 -5.48
N LYS A 50 -2.24 5.50 -5.33
CA LYS A 50 -2.90 6.47 -6.23
C LYS A 50 -2.22 7.83 -6.19
N THR A 51 -1.90 8.33 -5.00
CA THR A 51 -1.19 9.62 -4.85
C THR A 51 0.21 9.55 -5.46
N TRP A 52 0.95 8.47 -5.24
CA TRP A 52 2.28 8.30 -5.82
C TRP A 52 2.25 8.18 -7.36
N LEU A 53 1.28 7.43 -7.90
CA LEU A 53 1.09 7.31 -9.35
C LEU A 53 0.74 8.68 -9.98
N ALA A 54 -0.12 9.46 -9.33
CA ALA A 54 -0.48 10.80 -9.81
C ALA A 54 0.67 11.82 -9.74
N ALA A 55 1.62 11.62 -8.82
CA ALA A 55 2.79 12.47 -8.65
C ALA A 55 3.98 12.07 -9.54
N ARG A 56 3.87 10.96 -10.29
CA ARG A 56 4.95 10.50 -11.18
C ARG A 56 4.87 11.16 -12.54
N ASP A 57 6.04 11.57 -13.01
CA ASP A 57 6.22 12.19 -14.32
C ASP A 57 5.90 11.20 -15.46
N GLU A 58 5.38 11.70 -16.57
CA GLU A 58 4.91 10.92 -17.73
C GLU A 58 6.03 10.10 -18.40
N LEU A 59 7.30 10.40 -18.08
CA LEU A 59 8.51 9.84 -18.71
C LEU A 59 8.70 8.32 -18.56
N TRP A 60 7.81 7.63 -17.84
CA TRP A 60 7.89 6.20 -17.57
C TRP A 60 6.96 5.34 -18.46
N LYS A 61 6.15 5.93 -19.35
CA LYS A 61 5.29 5.16 -20.27
C LYS A 61 6.10 4.41 -21.33
#